data_AF-A0A4R2ZQZ6-F1
#
_entry.id   AF-A0A4R2ZQZ6-F1
#
_cell.length_a   1.000
_cell.length_b   1.000
_cell.length_c   1.000
_cell.angle_alpha   90.00
_cell.angle_beta   90.00
_cell.angle_gamma   90.00
#
_symmetry.space_group_name_H-M   'P 1'
#
loop_
_entity.id
_entity.type
_entity.pdbx_description
1 polymer ?
#
loop_
_entity_poly.entity_id
_entity_poly.type
_entity_poly.pdbx_seq_one_letter_code
_entity_poly.pdbx_strand_id
1 'polypeptide(L)' 'MKKLLSFIIMTTVIFSCFAQKPKKTIKYRRADTGRYTTKEYNSKNPKTTIKETRKKK' A
#
# COMPACT_ATOMS: atom_id res chain seq x y z
N MET A 1 21.68 -25.07 28.13
CA MET A 1 20.74 -23.93 27.99
C MET A 1 21.10 -22.94 26.87
N LYS A 2 22.36 -22.80 26.44
CA LYS A 2 22.79 -21.84 25.39
C LYS A 2 22.17 -22.07 23.99
N LYS A 3 21.74 -23.32 23.68
CA LYS A 3 21.16 -23.68 22.38
C LYS A 3 19.77 -23.09 22.13
N LEU A 4 18.98 -22.85 23.18
CA LEU A 4 17.63 -22.30 23.06
C LEU A 4 17.64 -20.81 22.70
N LEU A 5 18.59 -20.07 23.27
CA LEU A 5 18.76 -18.64 22.99
C LEU A 5 19.16 -18.37 21.53
N SER A 6 20.02 -19.23 20.95
CA SER A 6 20.42 -19.13 19.54
C SER A 6 19.25 -19.38 18.57
N PHE A 7 18.30 -20.24 18.92
CA PHE A 7 17.15 -20.55 18.07
C PHE A 7 16.13 -19.40 18.01
N ILE A 8 15.92 -18.72 19.14
CA ILE A 8 15.04 -17.55 19.25
C ILE A 8 15.61 -16.35 18.47
N ILE A 9 16.93 -16.18 18.48
CA ILE A 9 17.60 -15.11 17.72
C ILE A 9 17.52 -15.40 16.21
N MET A 10 17.66 -16.65 15.77
CA MET A 10 17.56 -17.00 14.35
C MET A 10 16.16 -16.76 13.77
N THR A 11 15.10 -17.09 14.50
CA THR A 11 13.71 -16.93 14.00
C THR A 11 13.30 -15.46 13.90
N THR A 12 13.74 -14.62 14.84
CA THR A 12 13.46 -13.18 14.82
C THR A 12 14.19 -12.45 13.68
N VAL A 13 15.39 -12.89 13.30
CA VAL A 13 16.14 -12.32 12.16
C VAL A 13 15.52 -12.73 10.82
N ILE A 14 14.97 -13.95 10.69
CA ILE A 14 14.33 -14.40 9.45
C ILE A 14 13.04 -13.62 9.15
N PHE A 15 12.29 -13.24 10.19
CA PHE A 15 11.03 -12.50 10.02
C PHE A 15 11.22 -11.06 9.53
N SER A 16 12.37 -10.43 9.78
CA SER A 16 12.62 -9.02 9.41
C SER A 16 13.01 -8.81 7.94
N CYS A 17 13.29 -9.89 7.18
CA CYS A 17 13.63 -9.80 5.75
C CYS A 17 12.42 -9.71 4.81
N PHE A 18 11.20 -9.44 5.31
CA PHE A 18 10.03 -9.22 4.46
C PHE A 18 10.18 -7.91 3.66
N ALA A 19 10.67 -8.03 2.43
CA ALA A 19 10.78 -6.94 1.46
C ALA A 19 9.40 -6.31 1.19
N GLN A 20 9.23 -5.06 1.61
CA GLN A 20 7.98 -4.33 1.40
C GLN A 20 7.82 -4.00 -0.09
N LYS A 21 6.81 -4.60 -0.74
CA LYS A 21 6.50 -4.30 -2.15
C LYS A 21 6.17 -2.81 -2.30
N PRO A 22 6.61 -2.15 -3.40
CA PRO A 22 6.35 -0.72 -3.59
C PRO A 22 4.85 -0.45 -3.62
N LYS A 23 4.37 0.42 -2.71
CA LYS A 23 2.96 0.83 -2.65
C LYS A 23 2.58 1.53 -3.96
N LYS A 24 1.58 0.99 -4.67
CA LYS A 24 0.99 1.64 -5.85
C LYS A 24 0.31 2.93 -5.41
N THR A 25 0.69 4.06 -5.99
CA THR A 25 0.05 5.35 -5.73
C THR A 25 -1.22 5.45 -6.59
N ILE A 26 -2.37 5.37 -5.91
CA ILE A 26 -3.69 5.54 -6.52
C ILE A 26 -4.16 6.97 -6.22
N LYS A 27 -4.48 7.73 -7.25
CA LYS A 27 -5.09 9.05 -7.15
C LYS A 27 -6.55 8.96 -7.61
N TYR A 28 -7.39 9.78 -7.03
CA TYR A 28 -8.80 9.90 -7.41
C TYR A 28 -9.02 11.29 -7.98
N ARG A 29 -9.61 11.39 -9.16
CA ARG A 29 -9.89 12.66 -9.84
C ARG A 29 -11.35 12.72 -10.25
N ARG A 30 -12.04 13.82 -9.96
CA ARG A 30 -13.43 13.95 -10.39
C ARG A 30 -13.50 14.15 -11.90
N ALA A 31 -14.41 13.43 -12.54
CA ALA A 31 -14.64 13.52 -13.98
C ALA A 31 -15.27 14.86 -14.40
N ASP A 32 -16.01 15.50 -13.49
CA ASP A 32 -16.73 16.75 -13.74
C ASP A 32 -15.80 17.98 -13.78
N THR A 33 -14.88 18.06 -12.82
CA THR A 33 -14.11 19.27 -12.50
C THR A 33 -12.60 19.06 -12.65
N GLY A 34 -12.15 17.82 -12.82
CA GLY A 34 -10.73 17.47 -12.86
C GLY A 34 -10.00 17.62 -11.52
N ARG A 35 -10.69 17.95 -10.42
CA ARG A 35 -10.08 18.10 -9.10
C ARG A 35 -9.74 16.75 -8.48
N TYR A 36 -8.58 16.66 -7.83
CA TYR A 36 -8.21 15.46 -7.08
C TYR A 36 -8.98 15.38 -5.76
N THR A 37 -9.39 14.17 -5.41
CA THR A 37 -10.20 13.89 -4.22
C THR A 37 -9.64 12.73 -3.42
N THR A 38 -10.25 12.48 -2.27
CA THR A 38 -9.89 11.36 -1.40
C THR A 38 -10.57 10.06 -1.84
N LYS A 39 -10.10 8.95 -1.25
CA LYS A 39 -10.67 7.61 -1.47
C LYS A 39 -12.12 7.53 -0.97
N GLU A 40 -12.43 8.19 0.13
CA GLU A 40 -13.76 8.21 0.75
C GLU A 40 -14.77 8.86 -0.19
N TYR A 41 -14.38 9.96 -0.84
CA TYR A 41 -15.22 10.63 -1.82
C TYR A 41 -15.51 9.72 -3.02
N ASN A 42 -14.49 9.02 -3.53
CA ASN A 42 -14.67 8.04 -4.59
C ASN A 42 -15.62 6.89 -4.17
N SER A 43 -15.54 6.40 -2.93
CA SER A 43 -16.41 5.33 -2.44
C SER A 43 -17.88 5.77 -2.40
N LYS A 44 -18.13 7.04 -2.05
CA LYS A 44 -19.48 7.62 -2.06
C LYS A 44 -19.96 7.97 -3.48
N ASN A 45 -19.04 8.37 -4.36
CA ASN A 45 -19.33 8.85 -5.71
C ASN A 45 -18.50 8.11 -6.77
N PRO A 46 -18.67 6.78 -6.93
CA PRO A 46 -17.83 5.99 -7.82
C PRO A 46 -18.10 6.28 -9.30
N LYS A 47 -19.30 6.78 -9.63
CA LYS A 47 -19.69 7.08 -11.01
C LYS A 47 -19.06 8.36 -11.56
N THR A 48 -18.73 9.31 -10.68
CA THR A 48 -18.21 10.63 -11.06
C THR A 48 -16.73 10.79 -10.72
N THR A 49 -16.08 9.74 -10.24
CA THR A 49 -14.67 9.77 -9.82
C THR A 49 -13.86 8.75 -10.60
N ILE A 50 -12.78 9.20 -11.22
CA ILE A 50 -11.82 8.41 -11.99
C ILE A 50 -10.70 7.93 -11.06
N LYS A 51 -10.39 6.64 -11.12
CA LYS A 51 -9.27 6.02 -10.39
C LYS A 51 -8.02 6.00 -11.27
N GLU A 52 -7.05 6.83 -10.94
CA GLU A 52 -5.79 6.95 -11.67
C GLU A 52 -4.70 6.17 -10.94
N THR A 53 -4.18 5.13 -11.59
CA THR A 53 -3.05 4.36 -11.06
C THR A 53 -1.81 4.66 -11.88
N ARG A 54 -0.77 5.24 -11.26
CA ARG A 54 0.50 5.43 -11.94
C ARG A 54 1.24 4.09 -11.99
N LYS A 55 1.31 3.48 -13.17
CA LYS A 55 2.27 2.39 -13.41
C LYS A 55 3.66 3.03 -13.55
N LYS A 56 4.65 2.52 -12.82
CA LYS A 56 6.06 2.80 -13.16
C LYS A 56 6.30 2.16 -14.53
N LYS A 57 6.78 2.96 -15.48
CA LYS A 57 7.15 2.51 -16.83
C LYS A 57 8.46 1.75 -16.76
#